data_AF-A0AAJ5QZY7-F1
#
_entry.id   AF-A0AAJ5QZY7-F1
#
_cell.length_a   1.000
_cell.length_b   1.000
_cell.length_c   1.000
_cell.angle_alpha   90.00
_cell.angle_beta   90.00
_cell.angle_gamma   90.00
#
_symmetry.space_group_name_H-M   'P 1'
#
loop_
_entity.id
_entity.type
_entity.pdbx_description
1 polymer ?
#
loop_
_entity_poly.entity_id
_entity_poly.type
_entity_poly.pdbx_seq_one_letter_code
_entity_poly.pdbx_strand_id
1 'polypeptide(L)'
;MHVRLLLGSSLLAASLLLAGCSSGPPIDYRTGKPMMAGPWENRDLSLEDFNLDFLGQYTVKHAFINGINIDRCYPGSPPDHVQVVMMSFRDGSSNPGIIVTGRGHPPRPVDEGAAFIGSERSNTHDEQLPDGTWQKKVVTWRSFSALCSAEFAGRNYIDFGIRSAASESIQMHVQRKISRVSAPDRYYQSNRFLEEPRTEMRWGNLWTWYRAYQPTPIWDGVETWMTPIGDSGYYITVNFNFIEAARQQNTEDYQRARKLMDGILQSVVIQKK
;
A
#
# COMPACT_ATOMS: atom_id res chain seq x y z
N MET A 1 55.93 -23.01 53.50
CA MET A 1 56.76 -22.90 52.29
C MET A 1 56.11 -21.90 51.35
N HIS A 2 56.87 -20.86 51.00
CA HIS A 2 56.52 -19.85 50.00
C HIS A 2 56.45 -20.47 48.61
N VAL A 3 55.51 -20.01 47.76
CA VAL A 3 55.79 -19.46 46.42
C VAL A 3 54.64 -18.49 46.06
N ARG A 4 54.97 -17.20 45.90
CA ARG A 4 54.16 -16.23 45.15
C ARG A 4 54.51 -16.38 43.67
N LEU A 5 53.52 -16.45 42.79
CA LEU A 5 53.70 -16.29 41.35
C LEU A 5 52.85 -15.14 40.86
N LEU A 6 53.54 -14.04 40.53
CA LEU A 6 53.04 -12.94 39.72
C LEU A 6 53.03 -13.40 38.25
N LEU A 7 51.88 -13.33 37.60
CA LEU A 7 51.74 -13.14 36.15
C LEU A 7 50.76 -11.97 35.99
N GLY A 8 51.06 -10.87 35.30
CA GLY A 8 51.93 -10.74 34.14
C GLY A 8 51.05 -10.55 32.91
N SER A 9 50.65 -9.30 32.70
CA SER A 9 50.13 -8.63 31.49
C SER A 9 49.99 -9.45 30.19
N SER A 10 48.77 -9.41 29.61
CA SER A 10 48.39 -9.50 28.17
C SER A 10 47.08 -10.31 28.07
N LEU A 11 45.95 -9.78 27.59
CA LEU A 11 45.68 -9.51 26.18
C LEU A 11 44.51 -8.52 26.04
N LEU A 12 44.81 -7.33 25.54
CA LEU A 12 43.91 -6.53 24.73
C LEU A 12 43.68 -7.26 23.41
N ALA A 13 42.45 -7.72 23.13
CA ALA A 13 41.88 -7.92 21.79
C ALA A 13 40.53 -8.65 21.89
N ALA A 14 39.48 -7.95 22.30
CA ALA A 14 38.10 -8.42 22.17
C ALA A 14 37.20 -7.25 21.75
N SER A 15 37.54 -6.62 20.64
CA SER A 15 36.73 -5.58 20.01
C SER A 15 37.12 -5.56 18.54
N LEU A 16 36.37 -6.25 17.67
CA LEU A 16 36.28 -6.10 16.19
C LEU A 16 35.81 -7.39 15.50
N LEU A 17 34.65 -7.95 15.85
CA LEU A 17 33.93 -8.90 14.98
C LEU A 17 32.41 -8.82 15.21
N LEU A 18 31.84 -7.63 14.99
CA LEU A 18 30.43 -7.46 14.64
C LEU A 18 30.35 -6.42 13.50
N ALA A 19 31.06 -6.70 12.41
CA ALA A 19 30.77 -6.08 11.13
C ALA A 19 29.76 -7.00 10.43
N GLY A 20 28.57 -6.48 10.17
CA GLY A 20 27.47 -7.21 9.56
C GLY A 20 27.89 -7.87 8.24
N CYS A 21 27.69 -9.17 8.14
CA CYS A 21 27.70 -9.89 6.88
C CYS A 21 26.46 -9.47 6.08
N SER A 22 26.50 -8.27 5.48
CA SER A 22 25.76 -8.02 4.25
C SER A 22 26.44 -8.87 3.18
N SER A 23 25.88 -10.05 2.92
CA SER A 23 26.28 -10.84 1.77
C SER A 23 25.97 -10.02 0.53
N GLY A 24 27.02 -9.57 -0.17
CA GLY A 24 26.88 -8.93 -1.47
C GLY A 24 26.08 -9.81 -2.45
N PRO A 25 25.51 -9.22 -3.50
CA PRO A 25 24.63 -9.92 -4.42
C PRO A 25 25.32 -11.17 -4.99
N PRO A 26 24.60 -12.30 -5.16
CA PRO A 26 25.15 -13.53 -5.73
C PRO A 26 25.85 -13.23 -7.06
N ILE A 27 27.07 -13.75 -7.25
CA ILE A 27 27.84 -13.55 -8.48
C ILE A 27 27.56 -14.69 -9.44
N ASP A 28 27.24 -14.37 -10.69
CA ASP A 28 27.10 -15.37 -11.75
C ASP A 28 28.47 -15.99 -12.05
N TYR A 29 28.64 -17.27 -11.75
CA TYR A 29 29.90 -17.99 -11.94
C TYR A 29 30.35 -18.07 -13.41
N ARG A 30 29.45 -17.85 -14.39
CA ARG A 30 29.80 -17.85 -15.82
C ARG A 30 30.27 -16.51 -16.33
N THR A 31 29.82 -15.41 -15.73
CA THR A 31 30.08 -14.05 -16.23
C THR A 31 30.88 -13.18 -15.28
N GLY A 32 31.07 -13.61 -14.02
CA GLY A 32 31.80 -12.86 -12.99
C GLY A 32 31.12 -11.56 -12.56
N LYS A 33 29.87 -11.34 -12.99
CA LYS A 33 29.07 -10.15 -12.68
C LYS A 33 28.07 -10.46 -11.57
N PRO A 34 27.62 -9.46 -10.80
CA PRO A 34 26.45 -9.62 -9.94
C PRO A 34 25.31 -10.20 -10.78
N MET A 35 24.69 -11.29 -10.30
CA MET A 35 23.48 -11.81 -10.92
C MET A 35 22.47 -10.66 -11.01
N MET A 36 21.91 -10.44 -12.21
CA MET A 36 20.80 -9.49 -12.34
C MET A 36 19.64 -10.03 -11.51
N ALA A 37 19.42 -9.37 -10.37
CA ALA A 37 18.40 -9.73 -9.40
C ALA A 37 17.05 -9.89 -10.08
N GLY A 38 16.43 -11.07 -9.92
CA GLY A 38 15.09 -11.33 -10.45
C GLY A 38 14.06 -10.33 -9.91
N PRO A 39 12.83 -10.30 -10.46
CA PRO A 39 11.77 -9.37 -10.02
C PRO A 39 11.40 -9.48 -8.53
N TRP A 40 11.87 -10.53 -7.86
CA TRP A 40 11.44 -10.97 -6.52
C TRP A 40 12.57 -10.98 -5.47
N GLU A 41 13.77 -10.51 -5.82
CA GLU A 41 14.89 -10.44 -4.88
C GLU A 41 14.85 -9.16 -4.02
N ASN A 42 15.41 -9.25 -2.81
CA ASN A 42 15.48 -8.17 -1.82
C ASN A 42 16.27 -6.96 -2.34
N ARG A 43 15.57 -6.01 -2.95
CA ARG A 43 16.13 -4.72 -3.41
C ARG A 43 16.22 -3.73 -2.26
N ASP A 44 17.10 -2.72 -2.42
CA ASP A 44 17.13 -1.51 -1.58
C ASP A 44 15.82 -0.72 -1.78
N LEU A 45 14.75 -1.18 -1.13
CA LEU A 45 13.47 -0.48 -1.07
C LEU A 45 13.62 0.69 -0.09
N SER A 46 13.33 1.88 -0.57
CA SER A 46 13.32 3.11 0.23
C SER A 46 11.94 3.73 0.20
N LEU A 47 11.73 4.77 1.00
CA LEU A 47 10.54 5.61 0.91
C LEU A 47 10.91 6.91 0.19
N GLU A 48 10.15 7.27 -0.84
CA GLU A 48 10.17 8.59 -1.46
C GLU A 48 9.07 9.45 -0.83
N ASP A 49 9.44 10.60 -0.30
CA ASP A 49 8.51 11.56 0.30
C ASP A 49 7.82 12.40 -0.78
N PHE A 50 6.52 12.62 -0.60
CA PHE A 50 5.65 13.42 -1.44
C PHE A 50 4.98 14.53 -0.64
N ASN A 51 4.81 15.68 -1.27
CA ASN A 51 4.10 16.82 -0.72
C ASN A 51 3.05 17.30 -1.74
N LEU A 52 1.78 17.06 -1.42
CA LEU A 52 0.65 17.34 -2.28
C LEU A 52 -0.05 18.63 -1.87
N ASP A 53 -0.32 19.47 -2.85
CA ASP A 53 -1.40 20.43 -2.85
C ASP A 53 -2.69 19.74 -3.33
N PHE A 54 -3.58 19.42 -2.40
CA PHE A 54 -4.81 18.69 -2.69
C PHE A 54 -5.98 19.66 -2.91
N LEU A 55 -6.34 19.85 -4.18
CA LEU A 55 -7.46 20.69 -4.64
C LEU A 55 -7.39 22.14 -4.13
N GLY A 56 -6.19 22.65 -3.82
CA GLY A 56 -5.99 23.99 -3.25
C GLY A 56 -6.46 24.16 -1.80
N GLN A 57 -6.94 23.09 -1.14
CA GLN A 57 -7.58 23.14 0.17
C GLN A 57 -6.74 22.54 1.29
N TYR A 58 -5.97 21.50 0.96
CA TYR A 58 -5.18 20.74 1.92
C TYR A 58 -3.75 20.57 1.43
N THR A 59 -2.81 20.59 2.37
CA THR A 59 -1.48 20.03 2.17
C THR A 59 -1.48 18.60 2.71
N VAL A 60 -1.12 17.63 1.86
CA VAL A 60 -1.01 16.21 2.24
C VAL A 60 0.43 15.78 2.01
N LYS A 61 1.14 15.43 3.08
CA LYS A 61 2.45 14.78 2.99
C LYS A 61 2.27 13.28 3.18
N HIS A 62 2.99 12.49 2.43
CA HIS A 62 3.11 11.04 2.63
C HIS A 62 4.36 10.55 1.93
N ALA A 63 4.77 9.33 2.21
CA ALA A 63 5.85 8.66 1.55
C ALA A 63 5.37 7.32 1.01
N PHE A 64 5.96 6.88 -0.10
CA PHE A 64 5.68 5.57 -0.67
C PHE A 64 6.95 4.85 -1.10
N ILE A 65 6.85 3.54 -1.27
CA ILE A 65 7.97 2.71 -1.67
C ILE A 65 8.53 3.19 -3.00
N ASN A 66 9.85 3.37 -3.04
CA ASN A 66 10.61 3.67 -4.23
C ASN A 66 11.61 2.54 -4.50
N GLY A 67 11.76 2.19 -5.77
CA GLY A 67 12.59 1.10 -6.23
C GLY A 67 12.39 0.79 -7.71
N ILE A 68 13.13 -0.20 -8.20
CA ILE A 68 13.01 -0.66 -9.59
C ILE A 68 11.72 -1.50 -9.74
N ASN A 69 10.94 -1.24 -10.79
CA ASN A 69 9.64 -1.86 -11.08
C ASN A 69 8.55 -1.58 -10.03
N ILE A 70 8.64 -0.43 -9.36
CA ILE A 70 7.59 0.07 -8.47
C ILE A 70 6.84 1.18 -9.19
N ASP A 71 5.51 1.11 -9.14
CA ASP A 71 4.67 2.16 -9.70
C ASP A 71 4.70 3.36 -8.75
N ARG A 72 5.37 4.44 -9.16
CA ARG A 72 5.48 5.70 -8.39
C ARG A 72 4.14 6.45 -8.38
N CYS A 73 3.80 7.10 -7.26
CA CYS A 73 2.45 7.65 -7.02
C CYS A 73 2.01 8.77 -7.98
N TYR A 74 2.95 9.60 -8.45
CA TYR A 74 2.66 10.79 -9.23
C TYR A 74 3.62 10.90 -10.42
N PRO A 75 3.56 9.97 -11.38
CA PRO A 75 4.52 9.93 -12.48
C PRO A 75 4.52 11.25 -13.24
N GLY A 76 5.71 11.81 -13.46
CA GLY A 76 5.88 13.10 -14.14
C GLY A 76 5.64 14.35 -13.27
N SER A 77 5.30 14.21 -11.99
CA SER A 77 5.20 15.32 -11.03
C SER A 77 6.39 15.34 -10.06
N PRO A 78 6.93 16.53 -9.73
CA PRO A 78 8.00 16.64 -8.75
C PRO A 78 7.50 16.25 -7.35
N PRO A 79 8.23 15.44 -6.58
CA PRO A 79 7.75 14.88 -5.32
C PRO A 79 7.48 15.95 -4.25
N ASP A 80 8.26 17.03 -4.22
CA ASP A 80 8.16 18.14 -3.28
C ASP A 80 6.98 19.09 -3.57
N HIS A 81 6.36 18.97 -4.76
CA HIS A 81 5.27 19.83 -5.18
C HIS A 81 4.33 19.14 -6.19
N VAL A 82 3.54 18.19 -5.71
CA VAL A 82 2.48 17.56 -6.50
C VAL A 82 1.22 18.40 -6.39
N GLN A 83 0.58 18.77 -7.50
CA GLN A 83 -0.70 19.48 -7.48
C GLN A 83 -1.82 18.58 -8.00
N VAL A 84 -2.84 18.39 -7.18
CA VAL A 84 -4.10 17.77 -7.58
C VAL A 84 -5.11 18.87 -7.86
N VAL A 85 -5.66 18.90 -9.07
CA VAL A 85 -6.62 19.91 -9.53
C VAL A 85 -7.88 19.25 -10.03
N MET A 86 -9.00 19.99 -10.03
CA MET A 86 -10.21 19.54 -10.70
C MET A 86 -10.13 19.88 -12.20
N MET A 87 -10.19 18.87 -13.04
CA MET A 87 -10.31 19.02 -14.49
C MET A 87 -11.79 19.10 -14.86
N SER A 88 -12.13 19.95 -15.84
CA SER A 88 -13.47 20.00 -16.42
C SER A 88 -13.42 19.61 -17.89
N PHE A 89 -14.37 18.78 -18.31
CA PHE A 89 -14.45 18.26 -19.66
C PHE A 89 -15.61 18.89 -20.43
N ARG A 90 -15.56 18.79 -21.77
CA ARG A 90 -16.56 19.41 -22.67
C ARG A 90 -17.97 18.83 -22.51
N ASP A 91 -18.07 17.61 -21.98
CA ASP A 91 -19.33 16.93 -21.69
C ASP A 91 -19.96 17.36 -20.34
N GLY A 92 -19.34 18.33 -19.64
CA GLY A 92 -19.77 18.82 -18.34
C GLY A 92 -19.31 17.97 -17.17
N SER A 93 -18.61 16.86 -17.40
CA SER A 93 -18.01 16.05 -16.34
C SER A 93 -16.79 16.75 -15.74
N SER A 94 -16.40 16.34 -14.54
CA SER A 94 -15.20 16.84 -13.87
C SER A 94 -14.51 15.72 -13.08
N ASN A 95 -13.22 15.56 -13.30
CA ASN A 95 -12.41 14.56 -12.60
C ASN A 95 -11.19 15.22 -11.95
N PRO A 96 -10.72 14.72 -10.80
CA PRO A 96 -9.40 15.08 -10.31
C PRO A 96 -8.32 14.65 -11.29
N GLY A 97 -7.34 15.52 -11.47
CA GLY A 97 -6.14 15.26 -12.25
C GLY A 97 -4.90 15.79 -11.56
N ILE A 98 -3.75 15.31 -12.01
CA ILE A 98 -2.44 15.67 -11.45
C ILE A 98 -1.67 16.53 -12.44
N ILE A 99 -1.10 17.64 -11.96
CA ILE A 99 -0.25 18.49 -12.79
C ILE A 99 1.10 17.81 -13.01
N VAL A 100 1.35 17.40 -14.25
CA VAL A 100 2.64 16.81 -14.64
C VAL A 100 3.53 17.84 -15.34
N THR A 101 4.82 17.74 -15.10
CA THR A 101 5.88 18.53 -15.75
C THR A 101 6.70 17.61 -16.67
N GLY A 102 6.50 17.74 -17.98
CA GLY A 102 7.22 16.94 -18.99
C GLY A 102 8.45 17.66 -19.55
N ARG A 103 9.40 16.92 -20.12
CA ARG A 103 10.61 17.47 -20.79
C ARG A 103 10.20 18.47 -21.88
N GLY A 104 10.37 19.77 -21.61
CA GLY A 104 10.15 20.86 -22.57
C GLY A 104 8.70 21.28 -22.82
N HIS A 105 7.72 20.77 -22.07
CA HIS A 105 6.31 21.16 -22.21
C HIS A 105 5.83 21.96 -21.00
N PRO A 106 4.92 22.93 -21.17
CA PRO A 106 4.26 23.59 -20.05
C PRO A 106 3.57 22.57 -19.12
N PRO A 107 3.50 22.85 -17.81
CA PRO A 107 2.73 22.03 -16.88
C PRO A 107 1.28 21.86 -17.36
N ARG A 108 0.77 20.64 -17.29
CA ARG A 108 -0.61 20.33 -17.68
C ARG A 108 -1.23 19.30 -16.75
N PRO A 109 -2.55 19.36 -16.51
CA PRO A 109 -3.23 18.31 -15.78
C PRO A 109 -3.36 17.04 -16.64
N VAL A 110 -3.17 15.88 -16.01
CA VAL A 110 -3.48 14.55 -16.56
C VAL A 110 -4.61 13.95 -15.74
N ASP A 111 -5.59 13.37 -16.42
CA ASP A 111 -6.78 12.78 -15.79
C ASP A 111 -6.41 11.56 -14.97
N GLU A 112 -6.89 11.52 -13.73
CA GLU A 112 -6.67 10.46 -12.75
C GLU A 112 -8.01 9.94 -12.20
N GLY A 113 -9.10 10.14 -12.96
CA GLY A 113 -10.45 9.74 -12.57
C GLY A 113 -10.57 8.27 -12.16
N ALA A 114 -9.81 7.36 -12.78
CA ALA A 114 -9.81 5.94 -12.40
C ALA A 114 -9.24 5.68 -11.00
N ALA A 115 -8.30 6.50 -10.53
CA ALA A 115 -7.73 6.41 -9.18
C ALA A 115 -8.62 7.12 -8.15
N PHE A 116 -9.08 8.34 -8.46
CA PHE A 116 -9.86 9.16 -7.53
C PHE A 116 -11.34 8.81 -7.46
N ILE A 117 -11.99 8.63 -8.61
CA ILE A 117 -13.45 8.41 -8.73
C ILE A 117 -13.76 6.92 -8.89
N GLY A 118 -12.82 6.15 -9.47
CA GLY A 118 -13.01 4.75 -9.77
C GLY A 118 -13.91 4.52 -10.98
N SER A 119 -13.94 3.27 -11.43
CA SER A 119 -14.80 2.82 -12.54
C SER A 119 -15.85 1.87 -12.02
N GLU A 120 -17.08 2.03 -12.49
CA GLU A 120 -18.12 1.03 -12.26
C GLU A 120 -17.79 -0.26 -13.02
N ARG A 121 -17.96 -1.37 -12.33
CA ARG A 121 -17.84 -2.73 -12.84
C ARG A 121 -19.14 -3.44 -12.55
N SER A 122 -19.50 -4.37 -13.42
CA SER A 122 -20.67 -5.22 -13.24
C SER A 122 -20.31 -6.66 -13.57
N ASN A 123 -20.97 -7.57 -12.89
CA ASN A 123 -20.97 -8.98 -13.25
C ASN A 123 -22.41 -9.48 -13.21
N THR A 124 -22.74 -10.36 -14.14
CA THR A 124 -24.05 -10.96 -14.26
C THR A 124 -23.91 -12.45 -13.98
N HIS A 125 -24.66 -12.96 -13.01
CA HIS A 125 -24.72 -14.38 -12.73
C HIS A 125 -26.18 -14.81 -12.58
N ASP A 126 -26.44 -16.09 -12.74
CA ASP A 126 -27.76 -16.66 -12.52
C ASP A 126 -27.93 -16.94 -11.01
N GLU A 127 -29.00 -16.41 -10.42
CA GLU A 127 -29.42 -16.65 -9.04
C GLU A 127 -30.73 -17.44 -9.07
N GLN A 128 -30.81 -18.53 -8.30
CA GLN A 128 -32.05 -19.29 -8.15
C GLN A 128 -32.89 -18.69 -7.03
N LEU A 129 -34.14 -18.35 -7.34
CA LEU A 129 -35.11 -17.86 -6.37
C LEU A 129 -35.69 -19.01 -5.52
N PRO A 130 -36.29 -18.72 -4.36
CA PRO A 130 -36.91 -19.74 -3.51
C PRO A 130 -37.99 -20.59 -4.18
N ASP A 131 -38.60 -20.09 -5.25
CA ASP A 131 -39.59 -20.80 -6.07
C ASP A 131 -38.98 -21.73 -7.14
N GLY A 132 -37.65 -21.82 -7.18
CA GLY A 132 -36.89 -22.66 -8.10
C GLY A 132 -36.60 -22.02 -9.46
N THR A 133 -37.10 -20.81 -9.74
CA THR A 133 -36.83 -20.09 -10.98
C THR A 133 -35.43 -19.47 -10.98
N TRP A 134 -34.79 -19.39 -12.15
CA TRP A 134 -33.48 -18.75 -12.31
C TRP A 134 -33.66 -17.34 -12.86
N GLN A 135 -33.04 -16.35 -12.21
CA GLN A 135 -33.00 -14.96 -12.66
C GLN A 135 -31.57 -14.47 -12.81
N LYS A 136 -31.34 -13.64 -13.82
CA LYS A 136 -30.07 -12.95 -13.98
C LYS A 136 -29.96 -11.82 -12.96
N LYS A 137 -28.99 -11.93 -12.06
CA LYS A 137 -28.64 -10.89 -11.11
C LYS A 137 -27.40 -10.14 -11.56
N VAL A 138 -27.56 -8.84 -11.75
CA VAL A 138 -26.45 -7.92 -12.01
C VAL A 138 -25.95 -7.41 -10.67
N VAL A 139 -24.69 -7.71 -10.36
CA VAL A 139 -23.99 -7.14 -9.21
C VAL A 139 -23.04 -6.08 -9.72
N THR A 140 -23.28 -4.82 -9.34
CA THR A 140 -22.39 -3.71 -9.65
C THR A 140 -21.47 -3.43 -8.47
N TRP A 141 -20.25 -3.00 -8.78
CA TRP A 141 -19.32 -2.49 -7.80
C TRP A 141 -18.40 -1.44 -8.40
N ARG A 142 -17.80 -0.61 -7.54
CA ARG A 142 -16.77 0.33 -7.95
C ARG A 142 -15.38 -0.25 -7.76
N SER A 143 -14.52 -0.08 -8.76
CA SER A 143 -13.11 -0.47 -8.77
C SER A 143 -12.25 0.78 -8.86
N PHE A 144 -11.23 0.88 -8.02
CA PHE A 144 -10.29 2.00 -8.02
C PHE A 144 -8.92 1.50 -8.48
N SER A 145 -8.24 2.30 -9.30
CA SER A 145 -6.82 2.09 -9.56
C SER A 145 -6.01 2.59 -8.36
N ALA A 146 -4.89 1.93 -8.06
CA ALA A 146 -3.93 2.50 -7.12
C ALA A 146 -3.25 3.72 -7.77
N LEU A 147 -2.91 4.73 -6.97
CA LEU A 147 -2.01 5.79 -7.44
C LEU A 147 -0.59 5.25 -7.58
N CYS A 148 -0.20 4.36 -6.67
CA CYS A 148 1.06 3.66 -6.67
C CYS A 148 0.91 2.30 -6.01
N SER A 149 1.74 1.36 -6.46
CA SER A 149 1.79 0.03 -5.86
C SER A 149 3.16 -0.61 -5.97
N ALA A 150 3.44 -1.50 -5.02
CA ALA A 150 4.69 -2.20 -4.88
C ALA A 150 4.41 -3.67 -4.59
N GLU A 151 4.83 -4.56 -5.50
CA GLU A 151 4.91 -6.00 -5.26
C GLU A 151 6.38 -6.40 -5.06
N PHE A 152 6.66 -7.18 -4.01
CA PHE A 152 8.04 -7.53 -3.66
C PHE A 152 8.12 -8.86 -2.90
N ALA A 153 9.35 -9.21 -2.48
CA ALA A 153 9.71 -10.49 -1.86
C ALA A 153 8.70 -10.95 -0.79
N GLY A 154 8.46 -12.26 -0.73
CA GLY A 154 7.47 -12.87 0.16
C GLY A 154 6.01 -12.75 -0.30
N ARG A 155 5.77 -12.36 -1.56
CA ARG A 155 4.43 -12.07 -2.12
C ARG A 155 3.71 -10.98 -1.32
N ASN A 156 4.48 -9.98 -0.91
CA ASN A 156 3.96 -8.80 -0.25
C ASN A 156 3.56 -7.78 -1.32
N TYR A 157 2.38 -7.19 -1.16
CA TYR A 157 1.89 -6.16 -2.04
C TYR A 157 1.34 -4.99 -1.22
N ILE A 158 1.85 -3.79 -1.45
CA ILE A 158 1.36 -2.56 -0.83
C ILE A 158 0.87 -1.62 -1.92
N ASP A 159 -0.31 -1.04 -1.74
CA ASP A 159 -0.82 0.02 -2.59
C ASP A 159 -1.23 1.25 -1.77
N PHE A 160 -1.19 2.40 -2.44
CA PHE A 160 -1.65 3.67 -1.90
C PHE A 160 -2.58 4.33 -2.92
N GLY A 161 -3.66 4.92 -2.42
CA GLY A 161 -4.64 5.62 -3.24
C GLY A 161 -5.32 6.75 -2.50
N ILE A 162 -6.00 7.60 -3.26
CA ILE A 162 -6.90 8.63 -2.74
C ILE A 162 -8.23 8.45 -3.45
N ARG A 163 -9.32 8.36 -2.71
CA ARG A 163 -10.65 8.04 -3.24
C ARG A 163 -11.67 9.10 -2.87
N SER A 164 -12.61 9.35 -3.78
CA SER A 164 -13.77 10.20 -3.56
C SER A 164 -14.76 9.50 -2.63
N ALA A 165 -15.11 10.17 -1.53
CA ALA A 165 -16.11 9.69 -0.58
C ALA A 165 -17.53 9.69 -1.19
N ALA A 166 -17.78 10.48 -2.23
CA ALA A 166 -19.02 10.44 -3.00
C ALA A 166 -19.13 9.17 -3.86
N SER A 167 -17.99 8.61 -4.29
CA SER A 167 -17.93 7.40 -5.09
C SER A 167 -17.99 6.12 -4.25
N GLU A 168 -17.24 6.10 -3.14
CA GLU A 168 -17.31 5.06 -2.11
C GLU A 168 -16.83 5.66 -0.80
N SER A 169 -17.71 5.92 0.16
CA SER A 169 -17.28 6.40 1.49
C SER A 169 -16.54 5.31 2.28
N ILE A 170 -15.75 5.70 3.29
CA ILE A 170 -15.10 4.75 4.21
C ILE A 170 -16.14 3.80 4.84
N GLN A 171 -17.30 4.33 5.23
CA GLN A 171 -18.37 3.52 5.80
C GLN A 171 -18.92 2.51 4.77
N MET A 172 -19.17 2.94 3.53
CA MET A 172 -19.59 2.04 2.46
C MET A 172 -18.54 0.95 2.19
N HIS A 173 -17.26 1.31 2.17
CA HIS A 173 -16.16 0.36 2.01
C HIS A 173 -16.17 -0.71 3.11
N VAL A 174 -16.25 -0.28 4.37
CA VAL A 174 -16.32 -1.17 5.53
C VAL A 174 -17.55 -2.07 5.49
N GLN A 175 -18.73 -1.53 5.19
CA GLN A 175 -19.97 -2.32 5.10
C GLN A 175 -19.91 -3.36 3.99
N ARG A 176 -19.35 -3.00 2.82
CA ARG A 176 -19.09 -3.96 1.74
C ARG A 176 -18.08 -5.03 2.11
N LYS A 177 -17.09 -4.71 2.96
CA LYS A 177 -16.16 -5.71 3.47
C LYS A 177 -16.85 -6.65 4.46
N ILE A 178 -17.65 -6.11 5.39
CA ILE A 178 -18.47 -6.90 6.34
C ILE A 178 -19.35 -7.88 5.57
N SER A 179 -20.08 -7.42 4.55
CA SER A 179 -20.94 -8.31 3.77
C SER A 179 -20.16 -9.40 3.04
N ARG A 180 -18.94 -9.11 2.56
CA ARG A 180 -18.07 -10.09 1.90
C ARG A 180 -17.45 -11.13 2.84
N VAL A 181 -17.16 -10.77 4.09
CA VAL A 181 -16.59 -11.72 5.05
C VAL A 181 -17.67 -12.51 5.81
N SER A 182 -18.89 -11.96 5.89
CA SER A 182 -20.04 -12.64 6.51
C SER A 182 -20.90 -13.41 5.50
N ALA A 183 -20.57 -13.37 4.20
CA ALA A 183 -21.36 -14.03 3.17
C ALA A 183 -21.28 -15.56 3.31
N PRO A 184 -22.41 -16.28 3.33
CA PRO A 184 -22.43 -17.75 3.32
C PRO A 184 -22.05 -18.35 1.96
N ASP A 185 -21.82 -17.49 0.95
CA ASP A 185 -21.45 -17.86 -0.41
C ASP A 185 -20.17 -18.70 -0.42
N ARG A 186 -20.21 -19.81 -1.17
CA ARG A 186 -19.13 -20.77 -1.38
C ARG A 186 -17.81 -20.12 -1.79
N TYR A 187 -17.83 -19.00 -2.51
CA TYR A 187 -16.63 -18.28 -2.92
C TYR A 187 -15.92 -17.55 -1.77
N TYR A 188 -16.63 -17.24 -0.69
CA TYR A 188 -16.14 -16.42 0.42
C TYR A 188 -16.18 -17.14 1.77
N GLN A 189 -16.50 -18.44 1.81
CA GLN A 189 -16.68 -19.21 3.05
C GLN A 189 -15.50 -19.16 4.02
N SER A 190 -14.28 -18.99 3.52
CA SER A 190 -13.07 -18.91 4.34
C SER A 190 -12.72 -17.49 4.78
N ASN A 191 -13.36 -16.47 4.19
CA ASN A 191 -13.15 -15.08 4.56
C ASN A 191 -13.56 -14.84 6.01
N ARG A 192 -12.76 -14.07 6.73
CA ARG A 192 -13.09 -13.64 8.10
C ARG A 192 -12.26 -12.43 8.49
N PHE A 193 -12.78 -11.61 9.39
CA PHE A 193 -11.94 -10.64 10.07
C PHE A 193 -10.94 -11.35 10.99
N LEU A 194 -9.69 -10.94 10.91
CA LEU A 194 -8.66 -11.24 11.90
C LEU A 194 -8.61 -10.13 12.95
N GLU A 195 -8.91 -8.90 12.53
CA GLU A 195 -9.21 -7.75 13.38
C GLU A 195 -10.39 -7.00 12.77
N GLU A 196 -11.47 -6.84 13.54
CA GLU A 196 -12.67 -6.16 13.09
C GLU A 196 -12.40 -4.69 12.76
N PRO A 197 -13.20 -4.09 11.85
CA PRO A 197 -13.07 -2.69 11.52
C PRO A 197 -13.21 -1.79 12.75
N ARG A 198 -12.22 -0.93 12.96
CA ARG A 198 -12.24 0.07 14.04
C ARG A 198 -11.70 1.40 13.56
N THR A 199 -12.04 2.44 14.29
CA THR A 199 -11.58 3.79 14.04
C THR A 199 -10.84 4.31 15.27
N GLU A 200 -9.63 4.82 15.08
CA GLU A 200 -8.79 5.31 16.17
C GLU A 200 -7.85 6.43 15.72
N MET A 201 -7.47 7.31 16.66
CA MET A 201 -6.46 8.33 16.42
C MET A 201 -5.07 7.70 16.42
N ARG A 202 -4.37 7.77 15.28
CA ARG A 202 -2.96 7.34 15.14
C ARG A 202 -2.20 8.29 14.23
N TRP A 203 -0.95 8.57 14.59
CA TRP A 203 -0.05 9.41 13.81
C TRP A 203 -0.67 10.76 13.40
N GLY A 204 -1.47 11.35 14.31
CA GLY A 204 -2.13 12.64 14.07
C GLY A 204 -3.40 12.59 13.21
N ASN A 205 -3.84 11.43 12.73
CA ASN A 205 -5.04 11.29 11.89
C ASN A 205 -6.04 10.29 12.48
N LEU A 206 -7.31 10.43 12.10
CA LEU A 206 -8.38 9.50 12.46
C LEU A 206 -8.42 8.36 11.43
N TRP A 207 -7.82 7.23 11.78
CA TRP A 207 -7.70 6.08 10.90
C TRP A 207 -8.82 5.07 11.14
N THR A 208 -9.51 4.68 10.09
CA THR A 208 -10.37 3.49 10.06
C THR A 208 -9.62 2.36 9.38
N TRP A 209 -9.53 1.21 10.03
CA TRP A 209 -8.77 0.09 9.49
C TRP A 209 -9.32 -1.26 9.94
N TYR A 210 -8.94 -2.31 9.22
CA TYR A 210 -9.26 -3.70 9.54
C TYR A 210 -8.15 -4.63 9.04
N ARG A 211 -8.12 -5.86 9.58
CA ARG A 211 -7.36 -6.97 8.99
C ARG A 211 -8.30 -8.13 8.72
N ALA A 212 -8.22 -8.72 7.54
CA ALA A 212 -9.03 -9.87 7.17
C ALA A 212 -8.17 -10.97 6.55
N TYR A 213 -8.60 -12.21 6.76
CA TYR A 213 -8.18 -13.35 5.97
C TYR A 213 -9.09 -13.38 4.73
N GLN A 214 -8.49 -13.24 3.55
CA GLN A 214 -9.17 -13.23 2.25
C GLN A 214 -8.29 -13.98 1.24
N PRO A 215 -8.43 -15.31 1.14
CA PRO A 215 -7.53 -16.12 0.33
C PRO A 215 -7.68 -15.82 -1.15
N THR A 216 -6.54 -15.58 -1.77
CA THR A 216 -6.35 -15.48 -3.23
C THR A 216 -5.27 -16.48 -3.64
N PRO A 217 -5.04 -16.72 -4.94
CA PRO A 217 -3.93 -17.57 -5.40
C PRO A 217 -2.54 -17.07 -4.99
N ILE A 218 -2.41 -15.79 -4.61
CA ILE A 218 -1.12 -15.12 -4.38
C ILE A 218 -0.87 -14.91 -2.88
N TRP A 219 -1.84 -14.34 -2.17
CA TRP A 219 -1.82 -14.02 -0.73
C TRP A 219 -3.16 -14.35 -0.06
N ASP A 220 -3.20 -14.37 1.27
CA ASP A 220 -4.41 -14.68 2.05
C ASP A 220 -4.70 -13.71 3.20
N GLY A 221 -3.78 -12.81 3.54
CA GLY A 221 -3.96 -11.72 4.47
C GLY A 221 -4.13 -10.38 3.76
N VAL A 222 -5.04 -9.56 4.27
CA VAL A 222 -5.20 -8.16 3.85
C VAL A 222 -5.38 -7.25 5.07
N GLU A 223 -4.67 -6.13 5.06
CA GLU A 223 -4.79 -5.05 6.02
C GLU A 223 -5.04 -3.74 5.28
N THR A 224 -6.13 -3.06 5.59
CA THR A 224 -6.54 -1.83 4.90
C THR A 224 -6.65 -0.71 5.91
N TRP A 225 -6.02 0.43 5.60
CA TRP A 225 -6.07 1.66 6.37
C TRP A 225 -6.70 2.77 5.55
N MET A 226 -7.58 3.56 6.16
CA MET A 226 -8.27 4.67 5.52
C MET A 226 -8.34 5.88 6.44
N THR A 227 -8.05 7.07 5.92
CA THR A 227 -8.20 8.34 6.67
C THR A 227 -8.76 9.44 5.77
N PRO A 228 -9.76 10.22 6.23
CA PRO A 228 -10.27 11.35 5.46
C PRO A 228 -9.20 12.43 5.26
N ILE A 229 -9.20 13.09 4.10
CA ILE A 229 -8.42 14.31 3.86
C ILE A 229 -9.29 15.49 4.30
N GLY A 230 -9.37 15.71 5.61
CA GLY A 230 -10.23 16.72 6.22
C GLY A 230 -11.68 16.65 5.74
N ASP A 231 -12.24 17.80 5.33
CA ASP A 231 -13.59 17.96 4.77
C ASP A 231 -13.63 17.97 3.23
N SER A 232 -12.52 17.63 2.55
CA SER A 232 -12.40 17.75 1.08
C SER A 232 -13.34 16.85 0.26
N GLY A 233 -14.01 15.88 0.89
CA GLY A 233 -14.78 14.85 0.21
C GLY A 233 -13.93 13.69 -0.35
N TYR A 234 -12.65 13.61 0.03
CA TYR A 234 -11.74 12.52 -0.34
C TYR A 234 -11.08 11.88 0.90
N TYR A 235 -10.58 10.65 0.75
CA TYR A 235 -9.84 9.95 1.78
C TYR A 235 -8.68 9.16 1.18
N ILE A 236 -7.62 9.00 1.97
CA ILE A 236 -6.48 8.15 1.64
C ILE A 236 -6.85 6.70 1.94
N THR A 237 -6.37 5.78 1.11
CA THR A 237 -6.35 4.34 1.39
C THR A 237 -4.94 3.81 1.26
N VAL A 238 -4.53 2.94 2.18
CA VAL A 238 -3.30 2.16 2.08
C VAL A 238 -3.66 0.70 2.32
N ASN A 239 -3.35 -0.17 1.37
CA ASN A 239 -3.63 -1.60 1.49
C ASN A 239 -2.32 -2.39 1.55
N PHE A 240 -2.27 -3.37 2.43
CA PHE A 240 -1.16 -4.30 2.55
C PHE A 240 -1.69 -5.74 2.44
N ASN A 241 -1.23 -6.46 1.43
CA ASN A 241 -1.57 -7.85 1.17
C ASN A 241 -0.32 -8.70 1.41
N PHE A 242 -0.48 -9.83 2.07
CA PHE A 242 0.63 -10.68 2.50
C PHE A 242 0.14 -12.11 2.81
N ILE A 243 1.07 -13.05 3.00
CA ILE A 243 0.75 -14.40 3.44
C ILE A 243 0.64 -14.42 4.98
N GLU A 244 -0.49 -14.82 5.54
CA GLU A 244 -0.74 -14.90 6.98
C GLU A 244 0.21 -15.85 7.69
N ALA A 245 0.56 -16.98 7.07
CA ALA A 245 1.57 -17.89 7.63
C ALA A 245 2.93 -17.20 7.77
N ALA A 246 3.32 -16.35 6.80
CA ALA A 246 4.56 -15.58 6.86
C ALA A 246 4.53 -14.53 7.98
N ARG A 247 3.37 -13.87 8.20
CA ARG A 247 3.16 -13.00 9.36
C ARG A 247 3.28 -13.76 10.69
N GLN A 248 2.62 -14.92 10.81
CA GLN A 248 2.62 -15.71 12.04
C GLN A 248 4.02 -16.24 12.39
N GLN A 249 4.80 -16.62 11.37
CA GLN A 249 6.20 -17.03 11.52
C GLN A 249 7.14 -15.82 11.62
N ASN A 250 6.62 -14.61 11.45
CA ASN A 250 7.36 -13.35 11.44
C ASN A 250 8.60 -13.42 10.54
N THR A 251 8.41 -13.90 9.31
CA THR A 251 9.52 -14.08 8.35
C THR A 251 10.21 -12.76 8.05
N GLU A 252 11.47 -12.84 7.62
CA GLU A 252 12.28 -11.65 7.30
C GLU A 252 11.62 -10.76 6.22
N ASP A 253 11.05 -11.38 5.18
CA ASP A 253 10.32 -10.67 4.13
C ASP A 253 9.09 -9.94 4.68
N TYR A 254 8.33 -10.58 5.56
CA TYR A 254 7.18 -9.94 6.20
C TYR A 254 7.62 -8.78 7.10
N GLN A 255 8.68 -8.93 7.89
CA GLN A 255 9.21 -7.86 8.75
C GLN A 255 9.62 -6.63 7.92
N ARG A 256 10.30 -6.84 6.79
CA ARG A 256 10.64 -5.77 5.85
C ARG A 256 9.40 -5.09 5.29
N ALA A 257 8.43 -5.87 4.80
CA ALA A 257 7.17 -5.36 4.27
C ALA A 257 6.41 -4.52 5.31
N ARG A 258 6.30 -5.03 6.53
CA ARG A 258 5.65 -4.37 7.66
C ARG A 258 6.32 -3.05 8.00
N LYS A 259 7.65 -3.00 8.01
CA LYS A 259 8.41 -1.77 8.26
C LYS A 259 8.14 -0.70 7.20
N LEU A 260 8.06 -1.09 5.92
CA LEU A 260 7.71 -0.18 4.83
C LEU A 260 6.27 0.33 4.98
N MET A 261 5.31 -0.57 5.24
CA MET A 261 3.92 -0.20 5.47
C MET A 261 3.78 0.75 6.67
N ASP A 262 4.46 0.50 7.77
CA ASP A 262 4.44 1.39 8.95
C ASP A 262 5.04 2.75 8.63
N GLY A 263 6.13 2.80 7.85
CA GLY A 263 6.73 4.04 7.38
C GLY A 263 5.78 4.85 6.49
N ILE A 264 5.08 4.20 5.56
CA ILE A 264 4.03 4.82 4.73
C ILE A 264 2.96 5.43 5.62
N LEU A 265 2.38 4.65 6.55
CA LEU A 265 1.29 5.13 7.39
C LEU A 265 1.72 6.29 8.31
N GLN A 266 2.93 6.20 8.89
CA GLN A 266 3.49 7.25 9.76
C GLN A 266 3.82 8.55 9.03
N SER A 267 4.13 8.47 7.74
CA SER A 267 4.45 9.63 6.92
C SER A 267 3.25 10.50 6.57
N VAL A 268 2.01 9.98 6.72
CA VAL A 268 0.79 10.70 6.33
C VAL A 268 0.53 11.86 7.27
N VAL A 269 0.63 13.07 6.75
CA VAL A 269 0.31 14.32 7.46
C VAL A 269 -0.66 15.13 6.62
N ILE A 270 -1.83 15.45 7.19
CA ILE A 270 -2.88 16.22 6.53
C ILE A 270 -3.04 17.56 7.25
N GLN A 271 -2.94 18.66 6.51
CA GLN A 271 -3.03 20.02 7.04
C GLN A 271 -3.98 20.86 6.18
N LYS A 272 -4.90 21.57 6.82
CA LYS A 272 -5.76 22.55 6.14
C LYS A 272 -4.93 23.79 5.80
N LYS A 273 -5.11 24.31 4.59
CA LYS A 273 -4.48 25.57 4.15
C LYS A 273 -5.21 26.79 4.68
#